data_AF-A0A9P6PHB7-F1
#
_entry.id   AF-A0A9P6PHB7-F1
#
_cell.length_a   1.000
_cell.length_b   1.000
_cell.length_c   1.000
_cell.angle_alpha   90.00
_cell.angle_beta   90.00
_cell.angle_gamma   90.00
#
_symmetry.space_group_name_H-M   'P 1'
#
loop_
_entity.id
_entity.type
_entity.pdbx_description
1 polymer ?
#
loop_
_entity_poly.entity_id
_entity_poly.type
_entity_poly.pdbx_seq_one_letter_code
_entity_poly.pdbx_strand_id
1 'polypeptide(L)'
;MNKPASLRAALAAAIPSLAADPERLAVFIDHGAIAATGTRSLAFEYRYVVNVILLDFAGDADTVMIALVEWARANQPDLVTNVDEREHGITFEADILNHSTLDLSIKMRLTESVAVLTAQDGQRTVTHVDDARKAWWAGALLARLTPAARRAVLRDIARELRRSQQARIAAQHNPDDSTYEPRKARAVRGQKKLSGKRGRIRRAAMFVKLRTARLLRLEVETTGLAIGGVKYHYPARVLLGFTDADRQMIRDRLLAHLAS
;
A
#
# COMPACT_ATOMS: atom_id res chain seq x y z
N MET A 1 22.26 9.37 0.50
CA MET A 1 21.43 9.49 1.71
C MET A 1 21.53 10.93 2.15
N ASN A 2 20.42 11.68 2.12
CA ASN A 2 20.39 13.12 2.33
C ASN A 2 20.02 13.50 3.77
N LYS A 3 19.23 12.66 4.46
CA LYS A 3 18.69 12.99 5.78
C LYS A 3 19.76 13.15 6.88
N PRO A 4 20.80 12.30 6.99
CA PRO A 4 21.82 12.45 8.03
C PRO A 4 22.59 13.77 7.91
N ALA A 5 22.94 14.17 6.69
CA ALA A 5 23.60 15.45 6.43
C ALA A 5 22.68 16.65 6.75
N SER A 6 21.40 16.55 6.38
CA SER A 6 20.37 17.55 6.72
C SER A 6 20.18 17.69 8.24
N LEU A 7 20.14 16.57 8.97
CA LEU A 7 20.01 16.56 10.43
C LEU A 7 21.22 17.20 11.09
N ARG A 8 22.44 16.84 10.67
CA ARG A 8 23.67 17.47 11.17
C ARG A 8 23.64 18.99 10.96
N ALA A 9 23.22 19.44 9.78
CA ALA A 9 23.12 20.86 9.47
C ALA A 9 22.09 21.59 10.34
N ALA A 10 20.93 20.96 10.60
CA ALA A 10 19.90 21.53 11.47
C ALA A 10 20.35 21.67 12.92
N LEU A 11 21.02 20.65 13.47
CA LEU A 11 21.58 20.70 14.83
C LEU A 11 22.71 21.72 14.94
N ALA A 12 23.60 21.79 13.95
CA ALA A 12 24.66 22.80 13.91
C ALA A 12 24.11 24.24 13.82
N ALA A 13 22.97 24.43 13.14
CA ALA A 13 22.30 25.73 13.07
C ALA A 13 21.61 26.11 14.39
N ALA A 14 21.08 25.13 15.11
CA ALA A 14 20.39 25.34 16.39
C ALA A 14 21.36 25.52 17.58
N ILE A 15 22.59 25.02 17.47
CA ILE A 15 23.56 25.00 18.57
C ILE A 15 24.77 25.86 18.20
N PRO A 16 24.84 27.12 18.66
CA PRO A 16 25.92 28.04 18.29
C PRO A 16 27.33 27.55 18.68
N SER A 17 27.47 26.78 19.76
CA SER A 17 28.76 26.24 20.20
C SER A 17 29.38 25.26 19.20
N LEU A 18 28.57 24.60 18.36
CA LEU A 18 29.06 23.70 17.30
C LEU A 18 29.70 24.45 16.13
N ALA A 19 29.47 25.76 15.98
CA ALA A 19 30.17 26.56 14.99
C ALA A 19 31.66 26.71 15.34
N ALA A 20 32.00 26.72 16.64
CA ALA A 20 33.37 26.82 17.13
C ALA A 20 34.09 25.46 17.12
N ASP A 21 33.35 24.38 17.41
CA ASP A 21 33.89 23.02 17.45
C ASP A 21 32.93 22.01 16.81
N PRO A 22 33.00 21.82 15.48
CA PRO A 22 32.09 20.93 14.75
C PRO A 22 32.31 19.45 15.00
N GLU A 23 33.43 19.06 15.63
CA GLU A 23 33.79 17.65 15.87
C GLU A 23 33.05 17.07 17.08
N ARG A 24 32.55 17.92 17.98
CA ARG A 24 31.69 17.51 19.10
C ARG A 24 30.37 16.88 18.64
N LEU A 25 29.95 17.11 17.40
CA LEU A 25 28.76 16.52 16.82
C LEU A 25 29.13 15.46 15.79
N ALA A 26 28.98 14.19 16.18
CA ALA A 26 29.09 13.05 15.27
C ALA A 26 27.69 12.57 14.84
N VAL A 27 27.52 12.35 13.54
CA VAL A 27 26.30 11.77 12.98
C VAL A 27 26.69 10.59 12.12
N PHE A 28 26.22 9.40 12.47
CA PHE A 28 26.51 8.17 11.75
C PHE A 28 25.28 7.27 11.69
N ILE A 29 25.35 6.23 10.88
CA ILE A 29 24.23 5.33 10.63
C ILE A 29 24.59 3.95 11.17
N ASP A 30 23.74 3.43 12.04
CA ASP A 30 23.78 2.05 12.49
C ASP A 30 22.59 1.25 11.93
N HIS A 31 22.77 -0.07 11.85
CA HIS A 31 21.72 -1.02 11.51
C HIS A 31 20.87 -0.65 10.28
N GLY A 32 21.53 -0.54 9.12
CA GLY A 32 20.87 -0.28 7.84
C GLY A 32 20.23 -1.54 7.23
N ALA A 33 19.05 -1.36 6.64
CA ALA A 33 18.36 -2.34 5.82
C ALA A 33 17.83 -1.69 4.53
N ILE A 34 17.66 -2.50 3.48
CA ILE A 34 17.08 -2.08 2.21
C ILE A 34 15.73 -2.76 2.05
N ALA A 35 14.69 -1.96 1.84
CA ALA A 35 13.36 -2.43 1.47
C ALA A 35 13.13 -2.15 -0.02
N ALA A 36 13.14 -3.21 -0.83
CA ALA A 36 12.78 -3.13 -2.25
C ALA A 36 11.48 -3.88 -2.50
N THR A 37 10.59 -3.31 -3.31
CA THR A 37 9.43 -4.04 -3.83
C THR A 37 9.86 -4.72 -5.11
N GLY A 38 9.63 -6.04 -5.25
CA GLY A 38 10.03 -6.87 -6.41
C GLY A 38 9.34 -6.55 -7.74
N THR A 39 9.03 -5.28 -7.96
CA THR A 39 8.51 -4.72 -9.21
C THR A 39 9.64 -4.61 -10.25
N ARG A 40 9.30 -4.25 -11.49
CA ARG A 40 10.29 -4.02 -12.56
C ARG A 40 11.16 -2.78 -12.34
N SER A 41 10.84 -1.94 -11.35
CA SER A 41 11.64 -0.78 -10.98
C SER A 41 12.79 -1.17 -10.05
N LEU A 42 13.93 -0.51 -10.20
CA LEU A 42 15.08 -0.64 -9.29
C LEU A 42 15.00 0.30 -8.07
N ALA A 43 13.84 0.94 -7.85
CA ALA A 43 13.62 1.79 -6.70
C ALA A 43 13.58 0.97 -5.40
N PHE A 44 14.11 1.55 -4.33
CA PHE A 44 14.19 0.93 -3.01
C PHE A 44 14.16 2.00 -1.92
N GLU A 45 13.98 1.59 -0.66
CA GLU A 45 13.99 2.44 0.51
C GLU A 45 15.12 2.01 1.45
N TYR A 46 15.93 2.96 1.90
CA TYR A 46 16.82 2.77 3.04
C TYR A 46 15.99 2.87 4.33
N ARG A 47 16.18 1.90 5.23
CA ARG A 47 15.66 1.93 6.61
C ARG A 47 16.84 1.80 7.54
N TYR A 48 17.04 2.75 8.43
CA TYR A 48 18.24 2.74 9.27
C TYR A 48 18.01 3.50 10.57
N VAL A 49 18.92 3.29 11.53
CA VAL A 49 18.99 4.09 12.74
C VAL A 49 20.11 5.09 12.56
N VAL A 50 19.80 6.39 12.60
CA VAL A 50 20.85 7.41 12.72
C VAL A 50 21.17 7.58 14.19
N ASN A 51 22.47 7.59 14.51
CA ASN A 51 22.96 7.97 15.81
C ASN A 51 23.59 9.35 15.72
N VAL A 52 23.21 10.20 16.66
CA VAL A 52 23.74 11.53 16.85
C VAL A 52 24.42 11.53 18.21
N ILE A 53 25.73 11.74 18.23
CA ILE A 53 26.51 11.89 19.46
C ILE A 53 26.92 13.35 19.57
N LEU A 54 26.62 13.95 20.71
CA LEU A 54 27.03 15.30 21.08
C LEU A 54 27.87 15.21 22.36
N LEU A 55 29.13 15.62 22.28
CA LEU A 55 30.10 15.54 23.38
C LEU A 55 30.32 16.90 24.06
N ASP A 56 30.56 16.88 25.37
CA ASP A 56 30.93 18.03 26.20
C ASP A 56 29.99 19.23 25.99
N PHE A 57 28.67 18.98 25.94
CA PHE A 57 27.69 20.01 25.66
C PHE A 57 27.39 20.85 26.90
N ALA A 58 27.74 22.13 26.85
CA ALA A 58 27.58 23.08 27.96
C ALA A 58 26.27 23.90 27.91
N GLY A 59 25.23 23.39 27.27
CA GLY A 59 23.97 24.11 27.05
C GLY A 59 22.75 23.36 27.57
N ASP A 60 21.58 23.94 27.36
CA ASP A 60 20.31 23.32 27.72
C ASP A 60 19.96 22.18 26.74
N ALA A 61 19.79 20.97 27.25
CA ALA A 61 19.43 19.79 26.47
C ALA A 61 18.13 20.01 25.68
N ASP A 62 17.20 20.80 26.22
CA ASP A 62 15.93 21.11 25.56
C ASP A 62 16.15 21.78 24.21
N THR A 63 17.22 22.57 24.04
CA THR A 63 17.56 23.20 22.75
C THR A 63 17.85 22.14 21.67
N VAL A 64 18.57 21.08 22.04
CA VAL A 64 18.88 19.97 21.14
C VAL A 64 17.61 19.18 20.83
N MET A 65 16.81 18.87 21.84
CA MET A 65 15.58 18.09 21.69
C MET A 65 14.53 18.83 20.83
N ILE A 66 14.38 20.14 21.03
CA ILE A 66 13.49 20.99 20.22
C ILE A 66 13.94 20.98 18.76
N ALA A 67 15.22 21.22 18.49
CA ALA A 67 15.76 21.21 17.12
C ALA A 67 15.55 19.86 16.43
N LEU A 68 15.69 18.77 17.18
CA LEU A 68 15.49 17.42 16.69
C LEU A 68 14.02 17.12 16.40
N VAL A 69 13.08 17.55 17.26
CA VAL A 69 11.63 17.43 17.03
C VAL A 69 11.20 18.28 15.83
N GLU A 70 11.70 19.51 15.70
CA GLU A 70 11.43 20.37 14.55
C GLU A 70 11.93 19.75 13.25
N TRP A 71 13.16 19.22 13.26
CA TRP A 71 13.72 18.52 12.10
C TRP A 71 12.91 17.25 11.78
N ALA A 72 12.54 16.45 12.78
CA ALA A 72 11.73 15.25 12.61
C ALA A 72 10.36 15.60 12.01
N ARG A 73 9.69 16.65 12.50
CA ARG A 73 8.42 17.12 11.93
C ARG A 73 8.53 17.46 10.45
N ALA A 74 9.64 18.04 10.02
CA ALA A 74 9.85 18.46 8.64
C ALA A 74 10.36 17.33 7.72
N ASN A 75 11.10 16.35 8.26
CA ASN A 75 11.86 15.37 7.47
C ASN A 75 11.46 13.89 7.72
N GLN A 76 10.72 13.61 8.79
CA GLN A 76 10.23 12.27 9.18
C GLN A 76 9.01 12.39 10.13
N PRO A 77 7.86 12.93 9.67
CA PRO A 77 6.73 13.31 10.54
C PRO A 77 6.05 12.11 11.22
N ASP A 78 6.19 10.91 10.70
CA ASP A 78 5.72 9.66 11.30
C ASP A 78 6.29 9.44 12.70
N LEU A 79 7.54 9.87 12.98
CA LEU A 79 8.16 9.76 14.32
C LEU A 79 7.44 10.56 15.41
N VAL A 80 6.61 11.53 15.03
CA VAL A 80 5.89 12.40 15.97
C VAL A 80 4.38 12.31 15.83
N THR A 81 3.87 11.86 14.69
CA THR A 81 2.43 11.76 14.41
C THR A 81 1.86 10.37 14.64
N ASN A 82 2.65 9.31 14.45
CA ASN A 82 2.21 7.94 14.63
C ASN A 82 2.38 7.53 16.11
N VAL A 83 1.32 6.96 16.70
CA VAL A 83 1.28 6.57 18.12
C VAL A 83 2.26 5.44 18.43
N ASP A 84 2.49 4.53 17.50
CA ASP A 84 3.39 3.39 17.70
C ASP A 84 4.86 3.81 17.51
N GLU A 85 5.12 4.65 16.50
CA GLU A 85 6.49 5.10 16.19
C GLU A 85 6.98 6.16 17.18
N ARG A 86 6.11 7.01 17.74
CA ARG A 86 6.56 8.06 18.68
C ARG A 86 7.12 7.51 20.00
N GLU A 87 6.80 6.27 20.37
CA GLU A 87 7.28 5.66 21.61
C GLU A 87 8.75 5.24 21.50
N HIS A 88 9.20 4.82 20.31
CA HIS A 88 10.53 4.21 20.11
C HIS A 88 11.32 4.81 18.94
N GLY A 89 10.74 5.77 18.22
CA GLY A 89 11.29 6.31 16.99
C GLY A 89 12.40 7.32 17.22
N ILE A 90 12.39 7.99 18.37
CA ILE A 90 13.43 8.91 18.85
C ILE A 90 13.73 8.51 20.28
N THR A 91 14.93 8.00 20.53
CA THR A 91 15.39 7.66 21.88
C THR A 91 16.69 8.38 22.17
N PHE A 92 16.97 8.63 23.44
CA PHE A 92 18.21 9.27 23.85
C PHE A 92 18.75 8.67 25.14
N GLU A 93 20.06 8.73 25.27
CA GLU A 93 20.82 8.48 26.47
C GLU A 93 21.59 9.78 26.78
N ALA A 94 21.64 10.17 28.06
CA ALA A 94 22.29 11.40 28.48
C ALA A 94 23.20 11.12 29.68
N ASP A 95 24.49 11.39 29.50
CA ASP A 95 25.50 11.23 30.55
C ASP A 95 25.88 12.61 31.08
N ILE A 96 25.48 12.90 32.32
CA ILE A 96 25.80 14.18 32.98
C ILE A 96 27.25 14.11 33.47
N LEU A 97 28.13 14.87 32.82
CA LEU A 97 29.56 14.88 33.14
C LEU A 97 29.85 15.73 34.39
N ASN A 98 29.19 16.88 34.50
CA ASN A 98 29.28 17.76 35.67
C ASN A 98 28.03 18.67 35.76
N HIS A 99 28.08 19.70 36.63
CA HIS A 99 26.97 20.62 36.87
C HIS A 99 26.62 21.54 35.68
N SER A 100 27.37 21.46 34.59
CA SER A 100 27.25 22.34 33.43
C SER A 100 27.39 21.64 32.07
N THR A 101 27.98 20.43 32.02
CA THR A 101 28.18 19.69 30.77
C THR A 101 27.60 18.29 30.81
N LEU A 102 27.18 17.82 29.63
CA LEU A 102 26.60 16.51 29.41
C LEU A 102 26.98 15.97 28.03
N ASP A 103 26.98 14.65 27.89
CA ASP A 103 27.05 13.95 26.61
C ASP A 103 25.66 13.43 26.23
N LEU A 104 25.27 13.58 24.97
CA LEU A 104 24.03 13.04 24.42
C LEU A 104 24.32 11.99 23.36
N SER A 105 23.63 10.87 23.44
CA SER A 105 23.55 9.86 22.39
C SER A 105 22.09 9.69 21.99
N ILE A 106 21.74 10.16 20.80
CA ILE A 106 20.36 10.17 20.30
C ILE A 106 20.26 9.19 19.14
N LYS A 107 19.26 8.32 19.17
CA LYS A 107 18.99 7.33 18.12
C LYS A 107 17.66 7.66 17.48
N MET A 108 17.63 7.75 16.16
CA MET A 108 16.39 7.97 15.41
C MET A 108 16.21 6.97 14.28
N ARG A 109 15.01 6.41 14.16
CA ARG A 109 14.65 5.52 13.04
C ARG A 109 14.26 6.35 11.83
N LEU A 110 15.03 6.26 10.76
CA LEU A 110 14.79 7.03 9.54
C LEU A 110 14.54 6.13 8.35
N THR A 111 13.71 6.62 7.43
CA THR A 111 13.49 6.03 6.12
C THR A 111 13.90 7.01 5.01
N GLU A 112 14.45 6.51 3.90
CA GLU A 112 14.79 7.33 2.75
C GLU A 112 14.58 6.57 1.44
N SER A 113 13.59 7.00 0.65
CA SER A 113 13.33 6.45 -0.68
C SER A 113 14.41 6.82 -1.69
N VAL A 114 14.75 5.86 -2.55
CA VAL A 114 15.66 6.03 -3.68
C VAL A 114 14.90 5.65 -4.95
N ALA A 115 14.73 6.64 -5.83
CA ALA A 115 14.20 6.43 -7.16
C ALA A 115 15.36 6.13 -8.13
N VAL A 116 15.21 5.07 -8.91
CA VAL A 116 16.16 4.70 -9.94
C VAL A 116 15.45 4.70 -11.28
N LEU A 117 15.87 5.60 -12.17
CA LEU A 117 15.42 5.65 -13.55
C LEU A 117 16.48 5.04 -14.45
N THR A 118 16.08 4.09 -15.28
CA THR A 118 16.96 3.47 -16.28
C THR A 118 16.58 4.01 -17.64
N ALA A 119 17.49 4.73 -18.28
CA ALA A 119 17.33 5.22 -19.64
C ALA A 119 17.48 4.07 -20.67
N GLN A 120 17.07 4.30 -21.92
CA GLN A 120 17.08 3.28 -22.99
C GLN A 120 18.48 2.79 -23.35
N ASP A 121 19.51 3.56 -23.03
CA ASP A 121 20.93 3.24 -23.20
C ASP A 121 21.54 2.46 -22.01
N GLY A 122 20.74 2.16 -20.99
CA GLY A 122 21.18 1.48 -19.77
C GLY A 122 21.78 2.39 -18.70
N GLN A 123 21.89 3.71 -18.92
CA GLN A 123 22.32 4.64 -17.88
C GLN A 123 21.28 4.71 -16.76
N ARG A 124 21.76 4.71 -15.51
CA ARG A 124 20.94 4.78 -14.31
C ARG A 124 21.07 6.15 -13.67
N THR A 125 19.96 6.84 -13.51
CA THR A 125 19.87 8.05 -12.71
C THR A 125 19.30 7.69 -11.34
N VAL A 126 20.11 7.86 -10.29
CA VAL A 126 19.73 7.60 -8.90
C VAL A 126 19.37 8.91 -8.23
N THR A 127 18.15 9.01 -7.71
CA THR A 127 17.66 10.20 -7.00
C THR A 127 17.22 9.80 -5.60
N HIS A 128 17.82 10.42 -4.59
CA HIS A 128 17.36 10.35 -3.21
C HIS A 128 16.10 11.19 -3.07
N VAL A 129 14.96 10.53 -2.88
CA VAL A 129 13.66 11.18 -2.74
C VAL A 129 13.40 11.40 -1.27
N ASP A 130 13.34 12.66 -0.88
CA ASP A 130 12.91 13.02 0.46
C ASP A 130 11.38 12.87 0.56
N ASP A 131 10.95 11.78 1.19
CA ASP A 131 9.54 11.45 1.40
C ASP A 131 8.81 12.42 2.33
N ALA A 132 9.54 13.21 3.12
CA ALA A 132 8.94 14.27 3.92
C ALA A 132 8.84 15.59 3.16
N ARG A 133 9.75 15.82 2.20
CA ARG A 133 9.56 16.84 1.15
C ARG A 133 8.60 16.40 0.04
N LYS A 134 8.06 15.17 0.05
CA LYS A 134 6.99 14.73 -0.87
C LYS A 134 5.71 15.51 -0.58
N ALA A 135 5.66 16.66 -1.22
CA ALA A 135 4.48 17.41 -1.62
C ALA A 135 3.64 18.00 -0.48
N TRP A 136 4.11 19.11 0.11
CA TRP A 136 3.21 20.08 0.75
C TRP A 136 2.12 20.59 -0.21
N TRP A 137 2.31 20.47 -1.54
CA TRP A 137 1.24 20.68 -2.50
C TRP A 137 0.17 19.59 -2.42
N ALA A 138 0.53 18.32 -2.21
CA ALA A 138 -0.45 17.24 -2.00
C ALA A 138 -1.04 17.32 -0.60
N GLY A 139 -0.27 17.70 0.42
CA GLY A 139 -0.78 18.00 1.76
C GLY A 139 -1.79 19.14 1.77
N ALA A 140 -1.53 20.24 1.05
CA ALA A 140 -2.46 21.36 0.90
C ALA A 140 -3.69 21.01 0.03
N LEU A 141 -3.53 20.22 -1.04
CA LEU A 141 -4.63 19.67 -1.85
C LEU A 141 -5.49 18.67 -1.06
N LEU A 142 -4.86 17.80 -0.27
CA LEU A 142 -5.52 16.79 0.56
C LEU A 142 -6.14 17.43 1.82
N ALA A 143 -5.57 18.52 2.33
CA ALA A 143 -6.15 19.34 3.40
C ALA A 143 -7.35 20.16 2.90
N ARG A 144 -7.37 20.56 1.63
CA ARG A 144 -8.56 21.13 0.95
C ARG A 144 -9.68 20.10 0.77
N LEU A 145 -9.35 18.81 0.73
CA LEU A 145 -10.33 17.72 0.75
C LEU A 145 -10.81 17.46 2.19
N THR A 146 -11.69 18.33 2.69
CA THR A 146 -12.49 18.06 3.89
C THR A 146 -13.13 16.65 3.80
N PRO A 147 -13.48 16.01 4.92
CA PRO A 147 -14.18 14.73 4.89
C PRO A 147 -15.45 14.73 4.01
N ALA A 148 -16.10 15.88 3.83
CA ALA A 148 -17.23 16.05 2.92
C ALA A 148 -16.80 16.03 1.44
N ALA A 149 -15.76 16.80 1.09
CA ALA A 149 -15.22 16.84 -0.28
C ALA A 149 -14.66 15.48 -0.71
N ARG A 150 -13.91 14.80 0.17
CA ARG A 150 -13.42 13.43 -0.08
C ARG A 150 -14.56 12.44 -0.36
N ARG A 151 -15.65 12.51 0.43
CA ARG A 151 -16.84 11.67 0.21
C ARG A 151 -17.54 12.00 -1.10
N ALA A 152 -17.53 13.26 -1.54
CA ALA A 152 -18.09 13.64 -2.84
C ALA A 152 -17.29 13.04 -4.00
N VAL A 153 -15.96 13.16 -3.96
CA VAL A 153 -15.03 12.55 -4.94
C VAL A 153 -15.23 11.04 -5.03
N LEU A 154 -15.21 10.36 -3.88
CA LEU A 154 -15.38 8.90 -3.83
C LEU A 154 -16.76 8.46 -4.34
N ARG A 155 -17.82 9.22 -4.07
CA ARG A 155 -19.16 8.94 -4.62
C ARG A 155 -19.21 9.09 -6.13
N ASP A 156 -18.52 10.08 -6.66
CA ASP A 156 -18.49 10.34 -8.08
C ASP A 156 -17.72 9.25 -8.84
N ILE A 157 -16.53 8.90 -8.35
CA ILE A 157 -15.74 7.77 -8.85
C ILE A 157 -16.52 6.46 -8.75
N ALA A 158 -17.18 6.20 -7.62
CA ALA A 158 -17.99 4.99 -7.45
C ALA A 158 -19.18 4.91 -8.41
N ARG A 159 -19.83 6.04 -8.73
CA ARG A 159 -20.91 6.10 -9.74
C ARG A 159 -20.38 5.74 -11.13
N GLU A 160 -19.20 6.25 -11.48
CA GLU A 160 -18.61 5.99 -12.80
C GLU A 160 -18.14 4.54 -12.92
N LEU A 161 -17.44 4.05 -11.92
CA LEU A 161 -17.05 2.64 -11.83
C LEU A 161 -18.27 1.73 -11.96
N ARG A 162 -19.37 2.03 -11.25
CA ARG A 162 -20.59 1.25 -11.37
C ARG A 162 -21.13 1.23 -12.81
N ARG A 163 -21.14 2.37 -13.51
CA ARG A 163 -21.58 2.44 -14.91
C ARG A 163 -20.69 1.63 -15.84
N SER A 164 -19.38 1.75 -15.71
CA SER A 164 -18.39 0.97 -16.47
C SER A 164 -18.59 -0.53 -16.27
N GLN A 165 -18.70 -0.97 -15.01
CA GLN A 165 -18.94 -2.38 -14.67
C GLN A 165 -20.27 -2.89 -15.25
N GLN A 166 -21.35 -2.10 -15.12
CA GLN A 166 -22.65 -2.47 -15.65
C GLN A 166 -22.64 -2.61 -17.18
N ALA A 167 -22.01 -1.66 -17.88
CA ALA A 167 -21.87 -1.71 -19.34
C ALA A 167 -21.08 -2.96 -19.76
N ARG A 168 -19.97 -3.25 -19.06
CA ARG A 168 -19.12 -4.40 -19.36
C ARG A 168 -19.80 -5.75 -19.09
N ILE A 169 -20.53 -5.86 -17.97
CA ILE A 169 -21.34 -7.05 -17.66
C ILE A 169 -22.44 -7.24 -18.71
N ALA A 170 -23.09 -6.15 -19.14
CA ALA A 170 -24.11 -6.20 -20.19
C ALA A 170 -23.53 -6.64 -21.54
N ALA A 171 -22.32 -6.18 -21.86
CA ALA A 171 -21.57 -6.59 -23.04
C ALA A 171 -20.94 -7.99 -22.93
N GLN A 172 -21.01 -8.64 -21.75
CA GLN A 172 -20.44 -9.95 -21.46
C GLN A 172 -18.91 -10.02 -21.62
N HIS A 173 -18.19 -9.02 -21.13
CA HIS A 173 -16.73 -8.98 -21.11
C HIS A 173 -16.15 -9.05 -19.69
N ASN A 174 -14.96 -9.63 -19.56
CA ASN A 174 -14.13 -9.63 -18.37
C ASN A 174 -13.37 -8.29 -18.23
N PRO A 175 -12.79 -7.99 -17.06
CA PRO A 175 -11.99 -6.77 -16.84
C PRO A 175 -10.70 -6.68 -17.67
N ASP A 176 -10.26 -7.78 -18.30
CA ASP A 176 -9.15 -7.82 -19.26
C ASP A 176 -9.64 -7.71 -20.72
N ASP A 177 -10.90 -7.34 -20.91
CA ASP A 177 -11.61 -7.19 -22.19
C ASP A 177 -11.93 -8.52 -22.91
N SER A 178 -11.49 -9.66 -22.38
CA SER A 178 -11.84 -10.97 -22.93
C SER A 178 -13.36 -11.25 -22.80
N THR A 179 -13.97 -11.91 -23.78
CA THR A 179 -15.39 -12.30 -23.69
C THR A 179 -15.61 -13.32 -22.59
N TYR A 180 -16.75 -13.26 -21.91
CA TYR A 180 -17.15 -14.31 -20.99
C TYR A 180 -17.20 -15.66 -21.69
N GLU A 181 -16.71 -16.66 -20.98
CA GLU A 181 -16.86 -18.06 -21.36
C GLU A 181 -18.31 -18.36 -21.76
N PRO A 182 -18.57 -18.84 -22.99
CA PRO A 182 -19.91 -19.12 -23.47
C PRO A 182 -20.67 -19.99 -22.48
N ARG A 183 -21.93 -19.64 -22.21
CA ARG A 183 -22.76 -20.50 -21.38
C ARG A 183 -22.87 -21.85 -22.07
N LYS A 184 -22.53 -22.94 -21.37
CA LYS A 184 -22.71 -24.30 -21.87
C LYS A 184 -24.09 -24.41 -22.52
N ALA A 185 -24.11 -24.66 -23.83
CA ALA A 185 -25.34 -24.87 -24.56
C ALA A 185 -26.09 -25.98 -23.83
N ARG A 186 -27.27 -25.64 -23.28
CA ARG A 186 -28.10 -26.64 -22.65
C ARG A 186 -28.46 -27.58 -23.79
N ALA A 187 -27.87 -28.76 -23.83
CA ALA A 187 -28.28 -29.79 -24.77
C ALA A 187 -29.77 -29.99 -24.50
N VAL A 188 -30.60 -29.46 -25.40
CA VAL A 188 -32.03 -29.72 -25.42
C VAL A 188 -32.16 -31.16 -25.94
N ARG A 189 -31.69 -32.12 -25.15
CA ARG A 189 -31.83 -33.53 -25.44
C ARG A 189 -33.28 -33.89 -25.13
N GLY A 190 -34.10 -33.66 -26.14
CA GLY A 190 -35.54 -33.82 -26.10
C GLY A 190 -36.26 -32.54 -25.67
N GLN A 191 -36.54 -31.67 -26.64
CA GLN A 191 -37.88 -31.07 -26.70
C GLN A 191 -38.91 -32.21 -26.86
N LYS A 192 -39.09 -33.03 -25.82
CA LYS A 192 -40.41 -33.59 -25.59
C LYS A 192 -41.23 -32.38 -25.21
N LYS A 193 -42.00 -31.89 -26.17
CA LYS A 193 -43.09 -30.93 -26.00
C LYS A 193 -43.61 -31.05 -24.56
N LEU A 194 -43.49 -29.98 -23.77
CA LEU A 194 -44.29 -29.79 -22.55
C LEU A 194 -45.78 -29.57 -22.90
N SER A 195 -46.20 -30.02 -24.08
CA SER A 195 -47.56 -29.96 -24.61
C SER A 195 -48.07 -31.39 -24.68
N GLY A 196 -49.11 -31.66 -23.87
CA GLY A 196 -50.01 -32.79 -24.11
C GLY A 196 -49.95 -33.91 -23.08
N LYS A 197 -50.33 -33.61 -21.83
CA LYS A 197 -51.36 -34.37 -21.09
C LYS A 197 -51.67 -33.60 -19.80
N ARG A 198 -52.65 -32.70 -19.88
CA ARG A 198 -53.31 -32.10 -18.71
C ARG A 198 -53.81 -33.22 -17.80
N GLY A 199 -53.56 -33.11 -16.50
CA GLY A 199 -54.28 -33.88 -15.48
C GLY A 199 -53.52 -34.97 -14.71
N ARG A 200 -52.23 -35.24 -14.97
CA ARG A 200 -51.46 -36.18 -14.13
C ARG A 200 -50.30 -35.49 -13.44
N ILE A 201 -50.52 -35.00 -12.22
CA ILE A 201 -49.44 -34.66 -11.29
C ILE A 201 -48.72 -35.98 -11.01
N ARG A 202 -47.57 -36.21 -11.66
CA ARG A 202 -46.70 -37.32 -11.29
C ARG A 202 -46.15 -37.02 -9.90
N ARG A 203 -46.77 -37.59 -8.86
CA ARG A 203 -46.20 -37.69 -7.51
C ARG A 203 -45.06 -38.70 -7.49
N ALA A 204 -44.09 -38.53 -8.38
CA ALA A 204 -42.84 -39.26 -8.29
C ALA A 204 -42.03 -38.63 -7.15
N ALA A 205 -41.33 -39.45 -6.36
CA ALA A 205 -40.39 -38.96 -5.37
C ALA A 205 -39.40 -37.97 -6.04
N MET A 206 -38.97 -36.93 -5.33
CA MET A 206 -37.93 -36.04 -5.87
C MET A 206 -36.61 -36.81 -6.02
N PHE A 207 -35.74 -36.39 -6.95
CA PHE A 207 -34.37 -36.92 -7.10
C PHE A 207 -34.21 -38.41 -7.45
N VAL A 208 -35.24 -39.06 -8.04
CA VAL A 208 -35.18 -40.48 -8.52
C VAL A 208 -33.98 -40.78 -9.43
N LYS A 209 -33.46 -39.78 -10.16
CA LYS A 209 -32.27 -39.95 -10.99
C LYS A 209 -30.96 -39.87 -10.21
N LEU A 210 -30.94 -39.09 -9.13
CA LEU A 210 -29.74 -38.82 -8.34
C LEU A 210 -29.32 -40.06 -7.54
N ARG A 211 -30.29 -40.88 -7.09
CA ARG A 211 -30.03 -42.17 -6.40
C ARG A 211 -29.41 -43.27 -7.28
N THR A 212 -29.14 -43.02 -8.55
CA THR A 212 -28.53 -44.03 -9.43
C THR A 212 -27.03 -44.05 -9.25
N ALA A 213 -26.42 -45.25 -9.30
CA ALA A 213 -24.96 -45.41 -9.21
C ALA A 213 -24.18 -44.56 -10.24
N ARG A 214 -24.82 -44.20 -11.36
CA ARG A 214 -24.24 -43.30 -12.36
C ARG A 214 -23.96 -41.89 -11.83
N LEU A 215 -24.79 -41.39 -10.90
CA LEU A 215 -24.70 -40.05 -10.32
C LEU A 215 -24.23 -40.04 -8.85
N LEU A 216 -24.13 -41.19 -8.19
CA LEU A 216 -23.48 -41.38 -6.88
C LEU A 216 -22.22 -42.25 -7.07
N ARG A 217 -21.14 -41.64 -7.57
CA ARG A 217 -19.86 -42.31 -7.76
C ARG A 217 -19.09 -42.34 -6.44
N LEU A 218 -18.42 -43.45 -6.20
CA LEU A 218 -17.54 -43.64 -5.06
C LEU A 218 -16.12 -43.23 -5.47
N GLU A 219 -15.50 -42.38 -4.66
CA GLU A 219 -14.09 -42.03 -4.76
C GLU A 219 -13.43 -42.48 -3.44
N VAL A 220 -12.41 -43.32 -3.54
CA VAL A 220 -11.71 -43.87 -2.37
C VAL A 220 -10.23 -43.57 -2.54
N GLU A 221 -9.66 -42.92 -1.54
CA GLU A 221 -8.25 -42.58 -1.43
C GLU A 221 -7.66 -43.24 -0.17
N THR A 222 -6.32 -43.27 -0.05
CA THR A 222 -5.63 -43.95 1.05
C THR A 222 -5.95 -43.37 2.43
N THR A 223 -6.39 -42.11 2.48
CA THR A 223 -6.70 -41.37 3.71
C THR A 223 -8.19 -41.06 3.88
N GLY A 224 -9.07 -41.47 2.95
CA GLY A 224 -10.50 -41.21 3.07
C GLY A 224 -11.36 -41.69 1.91
N LEU A 225 -12.68 -41.57 2.06
CA LEU A 225 -13.66 -41.90 1.03
C LEU A 225 -14.66 -40.75 0.83
N ALA A 226 -15.12 -40.57 -0.41
CA ALA A 226 -16.12 -39.58 -0.79
C ALA A 226 -17.17 -40.19 -1.72
N ILE A 227 -18.42 -39.70 -1.61
CA ILE A 227 -19.52 -40.06 -2.52
C ILE A 227 -19.89 -38.81 -3.30
N GLY A 228 -19.51 -38.76 -4.57
CA GLY A 228 -19.63 -37.59 -5.43
C GLY A 228 -20.30 -37.90 -6.77
N GLY A 229 -20.87 -36.88 -7.42
CA GLY A 229 -21.46 -37.02 -8.75
C GLY A 229 -20.47 -36.73 -9.88
N VAL A 230 -21.01 -36.52 -11.09
CA VAL A 230 -20.22 -35.97 -12.20
C VAL A 230 -19.63 -34.62 -11.78
N LYS A 231 -18.29 -34.54 -11.69
CA LYS A 231 -17.58 -33.30 -11.39
C LYS A 231 -17.64 -32.37 -12.62
N TYR A 232 -17.99 -31.11 -12.37
CA TYR A 232 -17.95 -30.07 -13.38
C TYR A 232 -16.89 -29.06 -12.97
N HIS A 233 -15.87 -28.91 -13.81
CA HIS A 233 -14.96 -27.78 -13.70
C HIS A 233 -15.64 -26.59 -14.37
N TYR A 234 -15.97 -25.57 -13.56
CA TYR A 234 -16.51 -24.31 -14.07
C TYR A 234 -15.37 -23.31 -14.15
N PRO A 235 -14.99 -22.85 -15.34
CA PRO A 235 -14.11 -21.71 -15.47
C PRO A 235 -14.80 -20.46 -14.89
N ALA A 236 -14.04 -19.67 -14.15
CA ALA A 236 -14.56 -18.51 -13.43
C ALA A 236 -14.84 -17.35 -14.39
N ARG A 237 -16.01 -16.71 -14.25
CA ARG A 237 -16.31 -15.43 -14.91
C ARG A 237 -16.03 -14.31 -13.91
N VAL A 238 -15.06 -13.46 -14.20
CA VAL A 238 -14.70 -12.36 -13.32
C VAL A 238 -15.64 -11.20 -13.61
N LEU A 239 -16.67 -11.05 -12.76
CA LEU A 239 -17.71 -10.02 -12.97
C LEU A 239 -17.26 -8.63 -12.53
N LEU A 240 -16.35 -8.55 -11.55
CA LEU A 240 -15.90 -7.30 -10.94
C LEU A 240 -14.38 -7.19 -11.05
N GLY A 241 -13.89 -5.99 -11.38
CA GLY A 241 -12.46 -5.71 -11.48
C GLY A 241 -12.17 -4.40 -12.22
N PHE A 242 -10.97 -3.84 -12.08
CA PHE A 242 -10.62 -2.58 -12.73
C PHE A 242 -9.84 -2.83 -14.02
N THR A 243 -10.35 -2.34 -15.14
CA THR A 243 -9.59 -2.25 -16.40
C THR A 243 -8.54 -1.14 -16.31
N ASP A 244 -7.61 -1.09 -17.26
CA ASP A 244 -6.68 0.04 -17.36
C ASP A 244 -7.40 1.35 -17.69
N ALA A 245 -8.49 1.29 -18.46
CA ALA A 245 -9.37 2.44 -18.70
C ALA A 245 -10.06 2.93 -17.40
N ASP A 246 -10.53 2.01 -16.55
CA ASP A 246 -11.09 2.35 -15.24
C ASP A 246 -10.03 3.03 -14.35
N ARG A 247 -8.80 2.51 -14.36
CA ARG A 247 -7.67 3.10 -13.61
C ARG A 247 -7.31 4.49 -14.10
N GLN A 248 -7.34 4.70 -15.41
CA GLN A 248 -7.08 6.01 -16.01
C GLN A 248 -8.19 7.01 -15.69
N MET A 249 -9.45 6.61 -15.81
CA MET A 249 -10.61 7.44 -15.44
C MET A 249 -10.59 7.83 -13.95
N ILE A 250 -10.25 6.90 -13.05
CA ILE A 250 -10.07 7.20 -11.62
C ILE A 250 -8.99 8.26 -11.43
N ARG A 251 -7.84 8.09 -12.09
CA ARG A 251 -6.72 9.04 -12.02
C ARG A 251 -7.13 10.42 -12.50
N ASP A 252 -7.77 10.50 -13.67
CA ASP A 252 -8.15 11.77 -14.30
C ASP A 252 -9.17 12.53 -13.44
N ARG A 253 -10.15 11.84 -12.83
CA ARG A 253 -11.11 12.46 -11.93
C ARG A 253 -10.50 12.92 -10.61
N LEU A 254 -9.57 12.14 -10.07
CA LEU A 254 -8.80 12.57 -8.89
C LEU A 254 -8.02 13.83 -9.22
N LEU A 255 -7.31 13.87 -10.35
CA LEU A 255 -6.55 15.06 -10.77
C LEU A 255 -7.45 16.27 -11.02
N ALA A 256 -8.60 16.09 -11.66
CA ALA A 256 -9.55 17.17 -11.92
C ALA A 256 -10.09 17.79 -10.62
N HIS A 257 -10.42 16.98 -9.62
CA HIS A 257 -10.88 17.47 -8.30
C HIS A 257 -9.77 18.05 -7.43
N LEU A 258 -8.52 17.70 -7.72
CA LEU A 258 -7.35 18.26 -7.07
C LEU A 258 -6.93 19.59 -7.71
N ALA A 259 -7.24 19.80 -8.99
CA ALA A 259 -6.95 21.03 -9.73
C ALA A 259 -8.04 22.12 -9.63
N SER A 260 -9.25 21.77 -9.15
CA SER A 260 -10.38 22.69 -8.89
C SER A 260 -10.35 23.28 -7.48
#